data_AF-A0A7W3WIN8-F1
#
_entry.id   AF-A0A7W3WIN8-F1
#
_cell.length_a   1.000
_cell.length_b   1.000
_cell.length_c   1.000
_cell.angle_alpha   90.00
_cell.angle_beta   90.00
_cell.angle_gamma   90.00
#
_symmetry.space_group_name_H-M   'P 1'
#
loop_
_entity.id
_entity.type
_entity.pdbx_description
1 polymer ?
#
loop_
_entity_poly.entity_id
_entity_poly.type
_entity_poly.pdbx_seq_one_letter_code
_entity_poly.pdbx_strand_id
1 'polypeptide(L)'
;PLLEFGTVESIKRGVATGLGVSVLPAVAVADAVESGVLVVLGWRPPFEAHTQIAWRRGRRVSREMRAFIDQTARVVAQDRLSLAS
;
A
#
# COMPACT_ATOMS: atom_id res chain seq x y z
N PRO A 1 -8.10 3.65 -21.16
CA PRO A 1 -7.57 2.40 -20.55
C PRO A 1 -8.28 1.17 -21.16
N LEU A 2 -7.55 0.06 -21.36
CA LEU A 2 -8.13 -1.19 -21.87
C LEU A 2 -8.94 -1.94 -20.78
N LEU A 3 -8.55 -1.77 -19.51
CA LEU A 3 -9.17 -2.36 -18.33
C LEU A 3 -8.95 -1.43 -17.13
N GLU A 4 -9.97 -1.25 -16.29
CA GLU A 4 -9.89 -0.46 -15.06
C GLU A 4 -10.66 -1.15 -13.95
N PHE A 5 -10.08 -1.15 -12.74
CA PHE A 5 -10.69 -1.71 -11.54
C PHE A 5 -10.76 -0.62 -10.47
N GLY A 6 -11.86 -0.61 -9.72
CA GLY A 6 -12.10 0.41 -8.69
C GLY A 6 -11.40 0.16 -7.35
N THR A 7 -10.71 -0.97 -7.16
CA THR A 7 -10.07 -1.32 -5.87
C THR A 7 -8.72 -2.00 -6.07
N VAL A 8 -7.83 -1.83 -5.08
CA VAL A 8 -6.52 -2.49 -5.02
C VAL A 8 -6.65 -4.03 -5.08
N GLU A 9 -7.62 -4.61 -4.36
CA GLU A 9 -7.82 -6.06 -4.33
C GLU A 9 -8.32 -6.62 -5.67
N SER A 10 -9.18 -5.89 -6.37
CA SER A 10 -9.63 -6.31 -7.71
C SER A 10 -8.48 -6.32 -8.71
N ILE A 11 -7.61 -5.30 -8.67
CA ILE A 11 -6.40 -5.26 -9.50
C ILE A 11 -5.48 -6.43 -9.15
N LYS A 12 -5.22 -6.66 -7.85
CA LYS A 12 -4.37 -7.74 -7.35
C LYS A 12 -4.82 -9.11 -7.87
N ARG A 13 -6.12 -9.41 -7.75
CA ARG A 13 -6.70 -10.66 -8.26
C ARG A 13 -6.58 -10.77 -9.77
N GLY A 14 -6.82 -9.69 -10.50
CA GLY A 14 -6.68 -9.68 -11.96
C GLY A 14 -5.26 -10.00 -12.43
N VAL A 15 -4.26 -9.36 -11.82
CA VAL A 15 -2.84 -9.63 -12.10
C VAL A 15 -2.48 -11.07 -11.73
N ALA A 16 -2.94 -11.58 -10.58
CA ALA A 16 -2.70 -12.96 -10.15
C ALA A 16 -3.30 -14.01 -11.10
N THR A 17 -4.37 -13.66 -11.83
CA THR A 17 -4.95 -14.52 -12.88
C THR A 17 -4.29 -14.37 -14.25
N GLY A 18 -3.24 -13.55 -14.37
CA GLY A 18 -2.53 -13.34 -15.63
C GLY A 18 -3.15 -12.32 -16.57
N LEU A 19 -4.05 -11.44 -16.10
CA LEU A 19 -4.67 -10.39 -16.94
C LEU A 19 -3.68 -9.29 -17.36
N GLY A 20 -2.47 -9.26 -16.80
CA GLY A 20 -1.43 -8.31 -17.17
C GLY A 20 -0.55 -7.91 -15.99
N VAL A 21 -0.05 -6.68 -16.01
CA VAL A 21 0.82 -6.09 -15.00
C VAL A 21 0.19 -4.81 -14.43
N SER A 22 0.48 -4.48 -13.18
CA SER A 22 -0.02 -3.25 -12.55
C SER A 22 0.92 -2.74 -11.46
N VAL A 23 0.76 -1.47 -11.10
CA VAL A 23 1.43 -0.88 -9.94
C VAL A 23 0.50 -0.98 -8.74
N LEU A 24 0.97 -1.63 -7.67
CA LEU A 24 0.20 -1.87 -6.46
C LEU A 24 0.99 -1.45 -5.22
N PRO A 25 0.32 -1.06 -4.12
CA PRO A 25 0.99 -0.86 -2.83
C PRO A 25 1.66 -2.16 -2.39
N ALA A 26 2.95 -2.08 -2.03
CA ALA A 26 3.74 -3.25 -1.63
C ALA A 26 3.11 -4.03 -0.48
N VAL A 27 2.56 -3.35 0.53
CA VAL A 27 1.84 -3.96 1.66
C VAL A 27 0.63 -4.82 1.22
N ALA A 28 -0.04 -4.47 0.11
CA ALA A 28 -1.22 -5.21 -0.35
C ALA A 28 -0.86 -6.52 -1.08
N VAL A 29 0.40 -6.65 -1.52
CA VAL A 29 0.89 -7.79 -2.32
C VAL A 29 1.98 -8.60 -1.63
N ALA A 30 2.40 -8.23 -0.41
CA ALA A 30 3.49 -8.88 0.32
C ALA A 30 3.33 -10.41 0.37
N ASP A 31 2.20 -10.90 0.89
CA ASP A 31 1.92 -12.35 0.98
C ASP A 31 1.86 -13.02 -0.39
N ALA A 32 1.37 -12.32 -1.42
CA ALA A 32 1.28 -12.85 -2.77
C ALA A 32 2.65 -12.96 -3.45
N VAL A 33 3.58 -12.05 -3.12
CA VAL A 33 4.97 -12.13 -3.55
C VAL A 33 5.71 -13.22 -2.78
N GLU A 34 5.52 -13.29 -1.46
CA GLU A 34 6.13 -14.32 -0.61
C GLU A 34 5.70 -15.74 -1.01
N SER A 35 4.42 -15.93 -1.34
CA SER A 35 3.89 -17.20 -1.84
C SER A 35 4.19 -17.50 -3.31
N GLY A 36 4.83 -16.58 -4.03
CA GLY A 36 5.18 -16.73 -5.45
C GLY A 36 4.00 -16.62 -6.42
N VAL A 37 2.82 -16.19 -5.95
CA VAL A 37 1.64 -15.91 -6.80
C VAL A 37 1.89 -14.68 -7.68
N LEU A 38 2.61 -13.69 -7.15
CA LEU A 38 3.02 -12.48 -7.87
C LEU A 38 4.54 -12.34 -7.86
N VAL A 39 5.06 -11.68 -8.90
CA VAL A 39 6.49 -11.33 -9.00
C VAL A 39 6.65 -9.83 -9.14
N VAL A 40 7.65 -9.27 -8.46
CA VAL A 40 8.00 -7.86 -8.58
C VAL A 40 8.83 -7.66 -9.85
N LEU A 41 8.43 -6.71 -10.69
CA LEU A 41 9.18 -6.33 -11.88
C LEU A 41 10.29 -5.34 -11.51
N GLY A 42 11.48 -5.47 -12.12
CA GLY A 42 12.63 -4.58 -11.92
C GLY A 42 12.47 -3.17 -12.50
N TRP A 43 11.28 -2.58 -12.39
CA TRP A 43 10.93 -1.27 -12.89
C TRP A 43 11.03 -0.22 -11.77
N ARG A 44 11.61 0.93 -12.07
CA ARG A 44 11.72 2.06 -11.13
C ARG A 44 10.61 3.08 -11.43
N PRO A 45 9.68 3.35 -10.49
CA PRO A 45 8.64 4.34 -10.71
C PRO A 45 9.24 5.75 -10.77
N PRO A 46 8.77 6.62 -11.69
CA PRO A 46 9.19 8.03 -11.76
C PRO A 46 8.46 8.91 -10.73
N PHE A 47 7.97 8.33 -9.64
CA PHE A 47 7.18 9.01 -8.62
C PHE A 47 7.33 8.34 -7.25
N GLU A 48 6.98 9.08 -6.20
CA GLU A 48 6.88 8.58 -4.84
C GLU A 48 5.42 8.48 -4.40
N ALA A 49 5.10 7.48 -3.57
CA ALA A 49 3.80 7.33 -2.93
C ALA A 49 3.95 7.44 -1.41
N HIS A 50 3.07 8.23 -0.78
CA HIS A 50 3.08 8.45 0.66
C HIS A 50 1.74 8.05 1.27
N THR A 51 1.79 7.29 2.37
CA THR A 51 0.63 7.03 3.23
C THR A 51 0.48 8.16 4.24
N GLN A 52 -0.70 8.77 4.31
CA GLN A 52 -0.96 9.93 5.17
C GLN A 52 -2.22 9.69 6.01
N ILE A 53 -2.21 10.23 7.24
CA ILE A 53 -3.40 10.29 8.09
C ILE A 53 -3.94 11.71 8.01
N ALA A 54 -5.18 11.86 7.53
CA ALA A 54 -5.83 13.16 7.37
C ALA A 54 -7.07 13.29 8.28
N TRP A 55 -7.33 14.50 8.75
CA TRP A 55 -8.53 14.84 9.50
C TRP A 55 -9.02 16.24 9.13
N ARG A 56 -10.30 16.52 9.43
CA ARG A 56 -10.90 17.83 9.15
C ARG A 56 -10.18 18.94 9.92
N ARG A 57 -9.92 20.06 9.23
CA ARG A 57 -9.41 21.27 9.86
C ARG A 57 -10.35 21.72 10.99
N GLY A 58 -9.79 22.12 12.13
CA GLY A 58 -10.55 22.50 13.32
C GLY A 58 -11.03 21.34 14.20
N ARG A 59 -10.87 20.08 13.76
CA ARG A 59 -11.12 18.93 14.64
C ARG A 59 -10.09 18.92 15.78
N ARG A 60 -10.56 18.92 17.03
CA ARG A 60 -9.69 18.68 18.19
C ARG A 60 -9.22 17.23 18.18
N VAL A 61 -7.90 17.03 18.20
CA VAL A 61 -7.29 15.69 18.33
C VAL A 61 -7.28 15.33 19.80
N SER A 62 -8.08 14.33 20.18
CA SER A 62 -8.10 13.82 21.56
C SER A 62 -6.79 13.11 21.91
N ARG A 63 -6.58 12.81 23.20
CA ARG A 63 -5.40 12.09 23.66
C ARG A 63 -5.33 10.68 23.06
N GLU A 64 -6.48 10.01 22.99
CA GLU A 64 -6.62 8.66 22.43
C GLU A 64 -6.34 8.67 20.92
N MET A 65 -6.87 9.66 20.20
CA MET A 65 -6.60 9.81 18.77
C MET A 65 -5.14 10.11 18.49
N ARG A 66 -4.49 10.92 19.33
CA ARG A 66 -3.05 11.18 19.21
C ARG A 66 -2.24 9.91 19.44
N ALA A 67 -2.55 9.15 20.49
CA ALA A 67 -1.89 7.87 20.75
C ALA A 67 -2.07 6.88 19.58
N PHE A 68 -3.27 6.84 18.99
CA PHE A 68 -3.53 6.05 17.78
C PHE A 68 -2.67 6.51 16.60
N ILE A 69 -2.67 7.82 16.27
CA ILE A 69 -1.87 8.38 15.18
C ILE A 69 -0.39 8.04 15.36
N ASP A 70 0.15 8.28 16.55
CA ASP A 70 1.56 8.05 16.86
C ASP A 70 1.92 6.56 16.70
N GLN A 71 1.05 5.66 17.17
CA GLN A 71 1.27 4.22 17.04
C GLN A 71 1.14 3.74 15.59
N THR A 72 0.12 4.20 14.86
CA THR A 72 -0.06 3.86 13.44
C THR A 72 1.11 4.35 12.61
N ALA A 73 1.59 5.58 12.85
CA ALA A 73 2.74 6.12 12.14
C ALA A 73 4.01 5.27 12.38
N ARG A 74 4.20 4.77 13.61
CA ARG A 74 5.32 3.86 13.93
C ARG A 74 5.22 2.54 13.18
N VAL A 75 4.06 1.89 13.20
CA VAL A 75 3.86 0.59 12.53
C VAL A 75 4.08 0.72 11.02
N VAL A 76 3.48 1.74 10.39
CA VAL A 76 3.62 1.96 8.93
C VAL A 76 5.08 2.28 8.55
N ALA A 77 5.83 2.98 9.41
CA ALA A 77 7.24 3.25 9.17
C ALA A 77 8.10 1.98 9.26
N GLN A 78 7.76 1.03 10.14
CA GLN A 78 8.45 -0.25 10.27
C GLN A 78 8.23 -1.13 9.03
N ASP A 79 7.01 -1.21 8.50
CA ASP A 79 6.69 -1.96 7.29
C ASP A 79 7.47 -1.45 6.06
N ARG A 80 7.72 -0.13 5.98
CA ARG A 80 8.53 0.44 4.89
C ARG A 80 9.98 -0.05 4.92
N LEU A 81 10.52 -0.33 6.12
CA LEU A 81 11.90 -0.77 6.29
C LEU A 81 12.06 -2.27 5.98
N SER A 82 11.05 -3.09 6.29
CA SER A 82 11.07 -4.53 5.99
C SER A 82 10.94 -4.82 4.50
N LEU A 83 10.18 -4.02 3.75
CA LEU A 83 10.02 -4.16 2.30
C LEU A 83 11.21 -3.62 1.47
N ALA A 84 12.12 -2.87 2.11
CA ALA A 84 13.30 -2.30 1.47
C ALA A 84 14.58 -3.13 1.70
N SER A 85 14.48 -4.22 2.48
CA SER A 85 15.57 -5.15 2.81
C SER A 85 15.44 -6.43 1.99
#